data_AF-A0A246G7M0-F1
#
_entry.id   AF-A0A246G7M0-F1
#
_cell.length_a   1.000
_cell.length_b   1.000
_cell.length_c   1.000
_cell.angle_alpha   90.00
_cell.angle_beta   90.00
_cell.angle_gamma   90.00
#
_symmetry.space_group_name_H-M   'P 1'
#
loop_
_entity.id
_entity.type
_entity.pdbx_description
1 polymer ?
#
loop_
_entity_poly.entity_id
_entity_poly.type
_entity_poly.pdbx_seq_one_letter_code
_entity_poly.pdbx_strand_id
1 'polypeptide(L)'
;MMRVVYIIASVLLVISIGSCDKKKTVSTNINKKIEKENVYIGEDSLGNISYIYKSYSKMKNEPFILNNEIIYFYPNGEINYSKSVFVEIKNNNLYYHSPYNSKYKMGENRFVFFKGNDSLKKDFSNIKKLNLKGFNFNEKGIIENYQSIIPKMGLIEETIVLDTLIKSNKGDKKIIRTIETYVNINDILIKNITFPKRDKKLDIHKDKK
;
A
#
# COMPACT_ATOMS: atom_id res chain seq x y z
N MET A 1 60.90 -2.04 -54.83
CA MET A 1 59.58 -2.07 -55.48
C MET A 1 58.52 -2.12 -54.39
N MET A 2 57.92 -0.97 -54.08
CA MET A 2 56.70 -0.84 -53.28
C MET A 2 55.49 -1.23 -54.13
N ARG A 3 54.50 -1.87 -53.50
CA ARG A 3 53.05 -1.66 -53.69
C ARG A 3 52.31 -2.70 -52.86
N VAL A 4 51.67 -2.29 -51.76
CA VAL A 4 50.22 -2.48 -51.56
C VAL A 4 49.74 -1.32 -50.68
N VAL A 5 48.93 -0.48 -51.30
CA VAL A 5 48.07 0.54 -50.71
C VAL A 5 46.75 -0.15 -50.39
N TYR A 6 46.19 0.00 -49.18
CA TYR A 6 44.73 0.01 -48.99
C TYR A 6 44.32 0.85 -47.78
N ILE A 7 43.94 2.09 -48.09
CA ILE A 7 42.72 2.81 -47.69
C ILE A 7 42.39 2.91 -46.19
N ILE A 8 42.65 4.11 -45.69
CA ILE A 8 41.99 4.77 -44.56
C ILE A 8 40.51 4.94 -44.88
N ALA A 9 39.62 4.46 -44.01
CA ALA A 9 38.23 4.89 -43.93
C ALA A 9 37.74 4.84 -42.47
N SER A 10 37.90 5.98 -41.79
CA SER A 10 36.87 6.64 -40.99
C SER A 10 35.88 5.79 -40.19
N VAL A 11 36.03 5.75 -38.86
CA VAL A 11 34.94 6.12 -37.92
C VAL A 11 35.57 6.76 -36.67
N LEU A 12 35.76 8.08 -36.74
CA LEU A 12 35.70 8.94 -35.56
C LEU A 12 34.23 8.98 -35.13
N LEU A 13 33.83 8.12 -34.17
CA LEU A 13 32.57 8.33 -33.46
C LEU A 13 32.88 8.96 -32.11
N VAL A 14 32.90 10.29 -32.15
CA VAL A 14 32.57 11.13 -31.01
C VAL A 14 31.15 10.76 -30.59
N ILE A 15 30.99 9.99 -29.51
CA ILE A 15 29.77 10.09 -28.69
C ILE A 15 30.17 10.72 -27.37
N SER A 16 30.09 12.04 -27.43
CA SER A 16 29.83 12.91 -26.32
C SER A 16 28.63 12.43 -25.49
N ILE A 17 28.82 12.43 -24.18
CA ILE A 17 27.81 12.76 -23.17
C ILE A 17 26.58 11.84 -23.14
N GLY A 18 26.72 10.72 -22.45
CA GLY A 18 25.67 10.23 -21.57
C GLY A 18 26.22 10.29 -20.16
N SER A 19 26.15 11.46 -19.52
CA SER A 19 26.28 11.56 -18.07
C SER A 19 25.35 10.50 -17.51
N CYS A 20 25.94 9.45 -16.93
CA CYS A 20 25.19 8.48 -16.16
C CYS A 20 24.71 9.28 -14.96
N ASP A 21 23.54 9.93 -15.11
CA ASP A 21 22.78 10.43 -13.99
C ASP A 21 22.52 9.20 -13.15
N LYS A 22 23.42 8.99 -12.18
CA LYS A 22 23.12 8.26 -10.98
C LYS A 22 21.84 8.90 -10.49
N LYS A 23 20.69 8.28 -10.82
CA LYS A 23 19.43 8.54 -10.14
C LYS A 23 19.82 8.48 -8.68
N LYS A 24 19.90 9.67 -8.05
CA LYS A 24 20.11 9.75 -6.62
C LYS A 24 19.04 8.86 -6.04
N THR A 25 19.47 7.73 -5.49
CA THR A 25 18.63 6.91 -4.63
C THR A 25 18.22 7.86 -3.53
N VAL A 26 17.01 8.39 -3.63
CA VAL A 26 16.41 9.16 -2.55
C VAL A 26 16.20 8.12 -1.47
N SER A 27 17.20 7.95 -0.60
CA SER A 27 17.07 7.05 0.53
C SER A 27 15.89 7.58 1.33
N THR A 28 14.83 6.80 1.40
CA THR A 28 13.67 7.14 2.20
C THR A 28 14.12 7.14 3.66
N ASN A 29 14.49 8.31 4.19
CA ASN A 29 14.74 8.49 5.61
C ASN A 29 13.39 8.46 6.34
N ILE A 30 12.82 7.26 6.46
CA ILE A 30 11.79 7.00 7.45
C ILE A 30 12.55 6.97 8.77
N ASN A 31 12.23 7.89 9.67
CA ASN A 31 12.79 7.93 11.01
C ASN A 31 12.79 6.49 11.58
N LYS A 32 13.96 5.88 11.77
CA LYS A 32 14.15 4.52 12.31
C LYS A 32 13.64 4.35 13.76
N LYS A 33 12.84 5.30 14.24
CA LYS A 33 12.27 5.37 15.57
C LYS A 33 10.75 5.14 15.55
N ILE A 34 10.29 4.14 14.78
CA ILE A 34 8.98 3.54 15.04
C ILE A 34 9.18 2.44 16.08
N GLU A 35 9.62 2.81 17.28
CA GLU A 35 9.51 1.96 18.48
C GLU A 35 8.08 2.08 19.01
N LYS A 36 7.09 1.74 18.18
CA LYS A 36 5.73 1.49 18.66
C LYS A 36 5.55 -0.01 18.79
N GLU A 37 5.02 -0.43 19.93
CA GLU A 37 4.60 -1.82 20.12
C GLU A 37 3.80 -2.27 18.89
N ASN A 38 4.31 -3.30 18.22
CA ASN A 38 3.70 -3.97 17.08
C ASN A 38 3.80 -3.28 15.69
N VAL A 39 4.76 -2.39 15.43
CA VAL A 39 5.09 -1.97 14.04
C VAL A 39 6.43 -2.57 13.61
N TYR A 40 6.48 -3.09 12.39
CA TYR A 40 7.60 -3.80 11.80
C TYR A 40 7.98 -3.17 10.46
N ILE A 41 9.28 -3.09 10.20
CA ILE A 41 9.84 -2.52 8.97
C ILE A 41 10.64 -3.61 8.27
N GLY A 42 10.33 -3.85 6.99
CA GLY A 42 11.10 -4.72 6.13
C GLY A 42 11.94 -3.93 5.15
N GLU A 43 13.18 -4.37 4.93
CA GLU A 43 14.11 -3.78 3.96
C GLU A 43 14.32 -4.76 2.79
N ASP A 44 14.63 -4.23 1.60
CA ASP A 44 15.07 -5.02 0.45
C ASP A 44 16.57 -5.38 0.56
N SER A 45 17.10 -6.11 -0.43
CA SER A 45 18.52 -6.50 -0.45
C SER A 45 19.50 -5.33 -0.58
N LEU A 46 19.01 -4.13 -0.89
CA LEU A 46 19.78 -2.90 -1.01
C LEU A 46 19.66 -2.03 0.26
N GLY A 47 18.94 -2.50 1.28
CA GLY A 47 18.68 -1.77 2.52
C GLY A 47 17.64 -0.66 2.39
N ASN A 48 16.86 -0.62 1.30
CA ASN A 48 15.73 0.30 1.19
C ASN A 48 14.51 -0.29 1.88
N ILE A 49 13.70 0.54 2.52
CA ILE A 49 12.45 0.09 3.13
C ILE A 49 11.49 -0.38 2.03
N SER A 50 11.13 -1.67 2.08
CA SER A 50 10.26 -2.32 1.11
C SER A 50 8.82 -2.44 1.60
N TYR A 51 8.62 -2.57 2.92
CA TYR A 51 7.30 -2.54 3.53
C TYR A 51 7.34 -2.07 4.99
N ILE A 52 6.21 -1.55 5.45
CA ILE A 52 5.92 -1.32 6.87
C ILE A 52 4.61 -2.02 7.20
N TYR A 53 4.58 -2.74 8.31
CA TYR A 53 3.44 -3.53 8.74
C TYR A 53 3.15 -3.26 10.21
N LYS A 54 1.90 -2.99 10.55
CA LYS A 54 1.40 -2.99 11.93
C LYS A 54 0.84 -4.36 12.24
N SER A 55 0.96 -4.87 13.45
CA SER A 55 0.31 -6.09 13.91
C SER A 55 -0.50 -5.81 15.17
N TYR A 56 -1.56 -6.57 15.43
CA TYR A 56 -2.21 -6.57 16.75
C TYR A 56 -1.97 -7.95 17.38
N SER A 57 -0.71 -8.19 17.76
CA SER A 57 -0.09 -9.50 18.03
C SER A 57 -0.53 -10.20 19.34
N LYS A 58 -1.83 -10.52 19.50
CA LYS A 58 -2.29 -11.48 20.53
C LYS A 58 -3.26 -12.56 20.06
N MET A 59 -3.70 -12.56 18.80
CA MET A 59 -4.49 -13.66 18.24
C MET A 59 -3.59 -14.83 17.82
N LYS A 60 -2.86 -15.43 18.77
CA LYS A 60 -1.91 -16.54 18.52
C LYS A 60 -2.56 -17.83 17.97
N ASN A 61 -3.88 -17.94 18.00
CA ASN A 61 -4.60 -19.19 17.71
C ASN A 61 -5.67 -19.06 16.60
N GLU A 62 -5.67 -17.97 15.81
CA GLU A 62 -6.61 -17.84 14.68
C GLU A 62 -5.95 -18.31 13.37
N PRO A 63 -6.44 -19.38 12.74
CA PRO A 63 -5.94 -19.82 11.45
C PRO A 63 -6.52 -18.91 10.35
N PHE A 64 -5.61 -18.31 9.58
CA PHE A 64 -5.80 -17.61 8.30
C PHE A 64 -6.21 -16.11 8.31
N ILE A 65 -5.26 -15.29 7.83
CA ILE A 65 -5.40 -13.98 7.16
C ILE A 65 -6.08 -12.88 8.01
N LEU A 66 -5.47 -12.57 9.15
CA LEU A 66 -5.64 -11.25 9.75
C LEU A 66 -4.70 -10.30 9.01
N ASN A 67 -5.21 -9.57 8.02
CA ASN A 67 -4.42 -8.53 7.39
C ASN A 67 -4.40 -7.34 8.34
N ASN A 68 -3.39 -7.24 9.18
CA ASN A 68 -3.13 -5.96 9.80
C ASN A 68 -2.66 -4.96 8.73
N GLU A 69 -2.66 -3.65 9.03
CA GLU A 69 -2.27 -2.63 8.07
C GLU A 69 -0.84 -2.89 7.54
N ILE A 70 -0.69 -2.94 6.21
CA ILE A 70 0.60 -3.09 5.51
C ILE A 70 0.71 -2.10 4.37
N ILE A 71 1.86 -1.41 4.29
CA ILE A 71 2.18 -0.48 3.23
C ILE A 71 3.47 -0.94 2.58
N TYR A 72 3.38 -1.29 1.30
CA TYR A 72 4.54 -1.61 0.46
C TYR A 72 5.02 -0.36 -0.24
N PHE A 73 6.32 -0.29 -0.48
CA PHE A 73 6.95 0.82 -1.18
C PHE A 73 7.63 0.34 -2.46
N TYR A 74 7.62 1.19 -3.48
CA TYR A 74 8.54 1.08 -4.59
C TYR A 74 9.94 1.55 -4.18
N PRO A 75 11.00 1.20 -4.93
CA PRO A 75 12.36 1.67 -4.65
C PRO A 75 12.53 3.20 -4.63
N ASN A 76 11.60 3.94 -5.24
CA ASN A 76 11.57 5.41 -5.22
C ASN A 76 10.89 6.00 -3.97
N GLY A 77 10.46 5.17 -3.02
CA GLY A 77 9.78 5.56 -1.79
C GLY A 77 8.29 5.85 -1.92
N GLU A 78 7.69 5.74 -3.12
CA GLU A 78 6.24 5.87 -3.29
C GLU A 78 5.50 4.62 -2.79
N ILE A 79 4.28 4.81 -2.29
CA ILE A 79 3.41 3.70 -1.88
C ILE A 79 3.02 2.87 -3.10
N ASN A 80 3.19 1.57 -2.99
CA ASN A 80 2.67 0.60 -3.93
C ASN A 80 1.23 0.20 -3.54
N TYR A 81 0.25 0.96 -4.05
CA TYR A 81 -1.18 0.73 -3.79
C TYR A 81 -1.68 -0.65 -4.26
N SER A 82 -1.03 -1.26 -5.25
CA SER A 82 -1.41 -2.59 -5.75
C SER A 82 -1.05 -3.74 -4.81
N LYS A 83 -0.26 -3.47 -3.77
CA LYS A 83 0.14 -4.47 -2.75
C LYS A 83 -0.28 -4.08 -1.33
N SER A 84 -0.62 -2.81 -1.11
CA SER A 84 -0.83 -2.25 0.23
C SER A 84 -2.28 -2.40 0.68
N VAL A 85 -2.47 -2.68 1.97
CA VAL A 85 -3.76 -2.70 2.67
C VAL A 85 -3.65 -1.77 3.87
N PHE A 86 -4.29 -0.61 3.85
CA PHE A 86 -4.19 0.34 4.96
C PHE A 86 -5.34 1.34 4.97
N VAL A 87 -5.47 2.04 6.09
CA VAL A 87 -6.45 3.09 6.25
C VAL A 87 -5.77 4.45 6.23
N GLU A 88 -6.42 5.42 5.59
CA GLU A 88 -5.96 6.80 5.52
C GLU A 88 -7.06 7.76 5.96
N ILE A 89 -6.67 8.79 6.71
CA ILE A 89 -7.56 9.89 7.09
C ILE A 89 -7.15 11.15 6.34
N LYS A 90 -8.07 11.71 5.55
CA LYS A 90 -7.90 12.99 4.84
C LYS A 90 -9.18 13.80 4.95
N ASN A 91 -9.08 15.08 5.28
CA ASN A 91 -10.22 16.01 5.32
C ASN A 91 -11.43 15.46 6.09
N ASN A 92 -11.21 14.90 7.28
CA ASN A 92 -12.26 14.27 8.11
C ASN A 92 -12.95 13.03 7.52
N ASN A 93 -12.39 12.45 6.46
CA ASN A 93 -12.90 11.25 5.80
C ASN A 93 -11.94 10.08 6.00
N LEU A 94 -12.51 8.87 6.10
CA LEU A 94 -11.77 7.63 6.21
C LEU A 94 -11.73 6.93 4.84
N TYR A 95 -10.53 6.61 4.38
CA TYR A 95 -10.27 5.91 3.13
C TYR A 95 -9.72 4.53 3.44
N TYR A 96 -10.23 3.52 2.75
CA TYR A 96 -9.66 2.18 2.80
C TYR A 96 -8.95 1.86 1.48
N HIS A 97 -7.65 1.58 1.59
CA HIS A 97 -6.80 1.21 0.47
C HIS A 97 -6.59 -0.30 0.49
N SER A 98 -6.82 -0.96 -0.64
CA SER A 98 -6.51 -2.38 -0.83
C SER A 98 -5.95 -2.67 -2.23
N PRO A 99 -5.27 -3.80 -2.42
CA PRO A 99 -4.81 -4.28 -3.73
C PRO A 99 -5.93 -4.41 -4.77
N TYR A 100 -7.18 -4.47 -4.32
CA TYR A 100 -8.36 -4.68 -5.14
C TYR A 100 -8.96 -3.38 -5.67
N ASN A 101 -8.54 -2.21 -5.14
CA ASN A 101 -9.04 -0.89 -5.54
C ASN A 101 -9.00 -0.64 -7.05
N SER A 102 -7.95 -1.10 -7.74
CA SER A 102 -7.75 -0.84 -9.17
C SER A 102 -8.54 -1.79 -10.08
N LYS A 103 -8.91 -2.97 -9.57
CA LYS A 103 -9.52 -4.04 -10.38
C LYS A 103 -11.01 -4.24 -10.12
N TYR A 104 -11.44 -4.11 -8.86
CA TYR A 104 -12.81 -4.42 -8.46
C TYR A 104 -13.53 -3.17 -7.97
N LYS A 105 -14.56 -2.76 -8.72
CA LYS A 105 -15.37 -1.59 -8.40
C LYS A 105 -16.23 -1.84 -7.16
N MET A 106 -16.24 -0.85 -6.26
CA MET A 106 -17.05 -0.88 -5.05
C MET A 106 -18.54 -0.86 -5.40
N GLY A 107 -19.35 -1.66 -4.70
CA GLY A 107 -20.79 -1.79 -4.93
C GLY A 107 -21.17 -2.78 -6.03
N GLU A 108 -20.20 -3.25 -6.83
CA GLU A 108 -20.44 -4.24 -7.88
C GLU A 108 -19.84 -5.60 -7.52
N ASN A 109 -18.51 -5.71 -7.59
CA ASN A 109 -17.76 -6.94 -7.30
C ASN A 109 -16.95 -6.84 -6.01
N ARG A 110 -17.09 -5.72 -5.28
CA ARG A 110 -16.34 -5.41 -4.08
C ARG A 110 -17.21 -4.65 -3.10
N PHE A 111 -17.19 -5.06 -1.85
CA PHE A 111 -17.95 -4.46 -0.76
C PHE A 111 -17.05 -4.31 0.45
N VAL A 112 -17.07 -3.15 1.09
CA VAL A 112 -16.22 -2.87 2.27
C VAL A 112 -17.06 -2.30 3.38
N PHE A 113 -16.94 -2.92 4.56
CA PHE A 113 -17.68 -2.58 5.76
C PHE A 113 -16.71 -2.36 6.92
N PHE A 114 -16.86 -1.26 7.65
CA PHE A 114 -16.25 -1.11 8.97
C PHE A 114 -17.23 -1.63 10.02
N LYS A 115 -16.77 -2.55 10.88
CA LYS A 115 -17.51 -3.12 12.01
C LYS A 115 -16.77 -2.75 13.30
N GLY A 116 -17.35 -1.88 14.12
CA GLY A 116 -16.68 -1.32 15.30
C GLY A 116 -17.51 -1.36 16.58
N ASN A 117 -16.82 -1.21 17.71
CA ASN A 117 -17.43 -1.03 19.03
C ASN A 117 -16.42 -0.33 19.96
N ASP A 118 -16.86 0.69 20.71
CA ASP A 118 -15.97 1.46 21.61
C ASP A 118 -15.48 0.66 22.82
N SER A 119 -16.09 -0.50 23.12
CA SER A 119 -15.65 -1.44 24.15
C SER A 119 -14.58 -2.43 23.68
N LEU A 120 -14.07 -2.29 22.45
CA LEU A 120 -12.98 -3.13 21.95
C LEU A 120 -11.71 -2.92 22.77
N LYS A 121 -11.08 -4.03 23.17
CA LYS A 121 -9.75 -4.00 23.78
C LYS A 121 -8.71 -3.64 22.73
N LYS A 122 -7.61 -3.01 23.17
CA LYS A 122 -6.50 -2.59 22.30
C LYS A 122 -5.92 -3.72 21.44
N ASP A 123 -6.02 -4.96 21.92
CA ASP A 123 -5.53 -6.17 21.25
C ASP A 123 -6.61 -6.94 20.48
N PHE A 124 -7.81 -6.37 20.36
CA PHE A 124 -8.98 -6.97 19.71
C PHE A 124 -9.42 -8.33 20.28
N SER A 125 -8.92 -8.75 21.44
CA SER A 125 -9.17 -10.08 22.02
C SER A 125 -10.64 -10.37 22.36
N ASN A 126 -11.47 -9.33 22.49
CA ASN A 126 -12.90 -9.46 22.75
C ASN A 126 -13.79 -9.23 21.52
N ILE A 127 -13.24 -9.06 20.31
CA ILE A 127 -14.03 -8.70 19.13
C ILE A 127 -15.18 -9.67 18.85
N LYS A 128 -14.93 -10.99 18.98
CA LYS A 128 -15.95 -12.04 18.77
C LYS A 128 -17.06 -12.07 19.82
N LYS A 129 -16.86 -11.39 20.96
CA LYS A 129 -17.82 -11.33 22.08
C LYS A 129 -18.69 -10.08 22.05
N LEU A 130 -18.35 -9.10 21.22
CA LEU A 130 -19.04 -7.83 21.13
C LEU A 130 -20.02 -7.82 19.97
N ASN A 131 -21.14 -7.12 20.15
CA ASN A 131 -21.98 -6.74 19.03
C ASN A 131 -21.34 -5.54 18.32
N LEU A 132 -20.94 -5.72 17.06
CA LEU A 132 -20.26 -4.69 16.29
C LEU A 132 -21.26 -3.89 15.46
N LYS A 133 -21.14 -2.57 15.49
CA LYS A 133 -21.92 -1.67 14.64
C LYS A 133 -21.25 -1.56 13.27
N GLY A 134 -22.03 -1.79 12.21
CA GLY A 134 -21.56 -1.75 10.82
C GLY A 134 -21.70 -0.37 10.17
N PHE A 135 -20.74 -0.02 9.32
CA PHE A 135 -20.67 1.23 8.56
C PHE A 135 -20.14 0.95 7.17
N ASN A 136 -20.81 1.47 6.15
CA ASN A 136 -20.46 1.18 4.76
C ASN A 136 -19.47 2.21 4.23
N PHE A 137 -18.44 1.74 3.54
CA PHE A 137 -17.71 2.62 2.63
C PHE A 137 -18.57 2.86 1.38
N ASN A 138 -18.67 4.11 0.95
CA ASN A 138 -19.41 4.46 -0.27
C ASN A 138 -18.71 3.93 -1.53
N GLU A 139 -19.28 4.16 -2.71
CA GLU A 139 -18.73 3.71 -3.99
C GLU A 139 -17.31 4.23 -4.29
N LYS A 140 -16.89 5.31 -3.63
CA LYS A 140 -15.53 5.86 -3.72
C LYS A 140 -14.56 5.24 -2.71
N GLY A 141 -15.01 4.28 -1.90
CA GLY A 141 -14.22 3.68 -0.84
C GLY A 141 -14.02 4.60 0.36
N ILE A 142 -15.01 5.44 0.68
CA ILE A 142 -14.92 6.48 1.71
C ILE A 142 -16.03 6.34 2.75
N ILE A 143 -15.68 6.51 4.03
CA ILE A 143 -16.62 6.87 5.10
C ILE A 143 -16.43 8.37 5.38
N GLU A 144 -17.45 9.16 5.04
CA GLU A 144 -17.41 10.61 5.21
C GLU A 144 -17.70 11.01 6.65
N ASN A 145 -17.04 12.07 7.15
CA ASN A 145 -17.20 12.58 8.51
C ASN A 145 -17.07 11.49 9.59
N TYR A 146 -16.09 10.60 9.43
CA TYR A 146 -15.99 9.37 10.22
C TYR A 146 -16.00 9.63 11.74
N GLN A 147 -15.43 10.75 12.19
CA GLN A 147 -15.22 11.04 13.61
C GLN A 147 -16.52 11.06 14.42
N SER A 148 -17.64 11.46 13.82
CA SER A 148 -18.94 11.57 14.50
C SER A 148 -19.80 10.32 14.37
N ILE A 149 -19.41 9.36 13.53
CA ILE A 149 -20.28 8.23 13.19
C ILE A 149 -19.69 6.87 13.56
N ILE A 150 -18.36 6.67 13.43
CA ILE A 150 -17.75 5.36 13.69
C ILE A 150 -17.03 5.27 15.04
N PRO A 151 -17.07 4.09 15.69
CA PRO A 151 -16.18 3.75 16.81
C PRO A 151 -14.70 3.92 16.46
N LYS A 152 -13.86 4.15 17.48
CA LYS A 152 -12.42 4.38 17.27
C LYS A 152 -11.63 3.10 16.94
N MET A 153 -12.20 1.94 17.20
CA MET A 153 -11.58 0.65 16.92
C MET A 153 -12.58 -0.26 16.24
N GLY A 154 -12.08 -1.11 15.34
CA GLY A 154 -12.92 -2.07 14.63
C GLY A 154 -12.15 -2.94 13.66
N LEU A 155 -12.94 -3.65 12.87
CA LEU A 155 -12.55 -4.51 11.78
C LEU A 155 -13.09 -3.92 10.48
N ILE A 156 -12.27 -3.83 9.45
CA ILE A 156 -12.72 -3.66 8.08
C ILE A 156 -12.87 -5.05 7.45
N GLU A 157 -14.07 -5.35 6.99
CA GLU A 157 -14.40 -6.54 6.22
C GLU A 157 -14.53 -6.14 4.75
N GLU A 158 -13.61 -6.61 3.92
CA GLU A 158 -13.62 -6.45 2.48
C GLU A 158 -14.02 -7.76 1.82
N THR A 159 -15.16 -7.78 1.14
CA THR A 159 -15.63 -8.92 0.36
C THR A 159 -15.46 -8.65 -1.13
N ILE A 160 -14.78 -9.55 -1.84
CA ILE A 160 -14.53 -9.47 -3.28
C ILE A 160 -15.13 -10.71 -3.97
N VAL A 161 -15.91 -10.47 -5.01
CA VAL A 161 -16.37 -11.51 -5.96
C VAL A 161 -15.34 -11.58 -7.09
N LEU A 162 -14.56 -12.65 -7.14
CA LEU A 162 -13.50 -12.81 -8.12
C LEU A 162 -14.07 -13.28 -9.47
N ASP A 163 -13.42 -12.85 -10.55
CA ASP A 163 -13.75 -13.25 -11.93
C ASP A 163 -13.47 -14.73 -12.20
N THR A 164 -12.68 -15.37 -11.34
CA THR A 164 -12.30 -16.76 -11.46
C THR A 164 -13.51 -17.66 -11.22
N LEU A 165 -13.84 -18.47 -12.23
CA LEU A 165 -14.83 -19.54 -12.13
C LEU A 165 -14.13 -20.87 -11.85
N ILE A 166 -14.62 -21.60 -10.85
CA ILE A 166 -14.24 -22.99 -10.64
C ILE A 166 -15.24 -23.84 -11.42
N LYS A 167 -14.76 -24.46 -12.50
CA LYS A 167 -15.55 -25.44 -13.25
C LYS A 167 -15.67 -26.71 -12.43
N SER A 168 -16.89 -27.22 -12.29
CA SER A 168 -17.16 -28.50 -11.64
C SER A 168 -18.27 -29.25 -12.39
N ASN A 169 -18.38 -30.56 -12.17
CA ASN A 169 -19.44 -31.39 -12.75
C ASN A 169 -20.86 -30.94 -12.35
N LYS A 170 -20.99 -30.00 -11.41
CA LYS A 170 -22.25 -29.42 -10.92
C LYS A 170 -22.46 -27.97 -11.40
N GLY A 171 -21.68 -27.51 -12.39
CA GLY A 171 -21.72 -26.15 -12.93
C GLY A 171 -20.58 -25.25 -12.45
N ASP A 172 -20.55 -24.05 -13.01
CA ASP A 172 -19.55 -23.01 -12.73
C ASP A 172 -19.83 -22.35 -11.36
N LYS A 173 -18.80 -22.24 -10.53
CA LYS A 173 -18.87 -21.60 -9.21
C LYS A 173 -18.03 -20.33 -9.19
N LYS A 174 -18.60 -19.22 -8.71
CA LYS A 174 -17.86 -17.98 -8.43
C LYS A 174 -17.07 -18.12 -7.14
N ILE A 175 -15.87 -17.53 -7.10
CA ILE A 175 -15.06 -17.45 -5.89
C ILE A 175 -15.37 -16.14 -5.18
N ILE A 176 -15.76 -16.23 -3.90
CA ILE A 176 -15.91 -15.08 -3.01
C ILE A 176 -14.77 -15.13 -2.00
N ARG A 177 -14.09 -14.00 -1.83
CA ARG A 177 -13.03 -13.82 -0.84
C ARG A 177 -13.43 -12.73 0.14
N THR A 178 -13.30 -13.01 1.42
CA THR A 178 -13.44 -12.02 2.49
C THR A 178 -12.11 -11.82 3.17
N ILE A 179 -11.74 -10.57 3.39
CA ILE A 179 -10.50 -10.15 4.03
C ILE A 179 -10.85 -9.30 5.22
N GLU A 180 -10.22 -9.61 6.34
CA GLU A 180 -10.42 -8.92 7.60
C GLU A 180 -9.18 -8.10 7.95
N THR A 181 -9.39 -6.81 8.20
CA THR A 181 -8.35 -5.85 8.60
C THR A 181 -8.67 -5.16 9.90
N TYR A 182 -7.90 -5.40 10.96
CA TYR A 182 -8.07 -4.70 12.24
C TYR A 182 -7.51 -3.28 12.16
N VAL A 183 -8.27 -2.31 12.68
CA VAL A 183 -7.92 -0.90 12.59
C VAL A 183 -8.21 -0.19 13.91
N ASN A 184 -7.20 0.53 14.39
CA ASN A 184 -7.37 1.56 15.41
C ASN A 184 -7.28 2.94 14.73
N ILE A 185 -8.42 3.63 14.65
CA ILE A 185 -8.56 4.91 13.96
C ILE A 185 -7.70 6.02 14.59
N ASN A 186 -7.41 5.92 15.88
CA ASN A 186 -6.53 6.87 16.57
C ASN A 186 -5.04 6.62 16.27
N ASP A 187 -4.71 5.43 15.80
CA ASP A 187 -3.34 4.99 15.49
C ASP A 187 -3.31 4.26 14.14
N ILE A 188 -3.74 4.93 13.06
CA ILE A 188 -3.61 4.39 11.70
C ILE A 188 -2.13 4.32 11.29
N LEU A 189 -1.75 3.34 10.47
CA LEU A 189 -0.36 3.12 10.11
C LEU A 189 0.24 4.30 9.34
N ILE A 190 -0.44 4.78 8.30
CA ILE A 190 0.06 5.82 7.40
C ILE A 190 0.38 7.15 8.11
N LYS A 191 -0.34 7.48 9.19
CA LYS A 191 -0.12 8.71 9.98
C LYS A 191 1.25 8.73 10.65
N ASN A 192 1.84 7.56 10.90
CA ASN A 192 3.14 7.42 11.56
C ASN A 192 4.29 7.38 10.55
N ILE A 193 4.02 7.49 9.24
CA ILE A 193 5.03 7.41 8.19
C ILE A 193 5.30 8.82 7.66
N THR A 194 6.56 9.26 7.76
CA THR A 194 7.00 10.54 7.18
C THR A 194 7.68 10.27 5.85
N PHE A 195 7.16 10.85 4.78
CA PHE A 195 7.79 10.77 3.46
C PHE A 195 8.87 11.84 3.34
N PRO A 196 10.03 11.53 2.72
CA PRO A 196 10.98 12.57 2.35
C PRO A 196 10.27 13.57 1.44
N LYS A 197 10.38 14.87 1.74
CA LYS A 197 9.94 15.90 0.81
C LYS A 197 10.75 15.72 -0.49
N ARG A 198 10.06 15.59 -1.63
CA ARG A 198 10.73 15.75 -2.93
C ARG A 198 11.26 17.18 -2.99
N ASP A 199 12.58 17.34 -3.03
CA ASP A 199 13.17 18.60 -3.47
C ASP A 199 12.70 18.84 -4.90
N LYS A 200 11.79 19.80 -5.09
CA LYS A 200 11.46 20.35 -6.40
C LYS A 200 12.65 21.17 -6.89
N LYS A 201 13.72 20.49 -7.30
CA LYS A 201 14.76 21.04 -8.16
C LYS A 201 15.02 20.07 -9.30
N LEU A 202 14.04 19.98 -10.18
CA LEU A 202 14.32 19.83 -11.60
C LEU A 202 14.14 21.24 -12.16
N ASP A 203 15.21 22.03 -12.07
CA ASP A 203 15.33 23.23 -12.89
C ASP A 203 15.26 22.74 -14.33
N ILE A 204 14.15 23.11 -14.97
CA ILE A 204 13.98 23.06 -16.40
C ILE A 204 15.15 23.86 -16.96
N HIS A 205 16.10 23.20 -17.61
CA HIS A 205 17.01 23.86 -18.52
C HIS A 205 16.11 24.55 -19.56
N LYS A 206 15.90 25.85 -19.35
CA LYS A 206 15.52 26.77 -20.41
C LYS A 206 16.73 26.82 -21.32
N ASP A 207 16.74 26.01 -22.36
CA ASP A 207 17.52 26.30 -23.54
C ASP A 207 16.95 27.57 -24.15
N LYS A 208 17.56 28.69 -23.73
CA LYS A 208 17.46 29.99 -24.37
C LYS A 208 18.66 30.11 -25.31
N LYS A 209 18.30 30.25 -26.59
CA LYS A 209 19.07 30.75 -27.74
C LYS A 209 20.04 29.78 -28.39
#